data_AF-A0A3N5QJP6-F1
#
_entry.id   AF-A0A3N5QJP6-F1
#
_cell.length_a   1.000
_cell.length_b   1.000
_cell.length_c   1.000
_cell.angle_alpha   90.00
_cell.angle_beta   90.00
_cell.angle_gamma   90.00
#
_symmetry.space_group_name_H-M   'P 1'
#
loop_
_entity.id
_entity.type
_entity.pdbx_description
1 polymer ?
#
loop_
_entity_poly.entity_id
_entity_poly.type
_entity_poly.pdbx_seq_one_letter_code
_entity_poly.pdbx_strand_id
1 'polypeptide(L)' 'MGQKVNPIGFRLGINKSWNSRWFAGKEFAGFVFEDFQIRKFLKRKLNQAGVSRIEIERAANKARIKIYTA' A
#
# COMPACT_ATOMS: atom_id res chain seq x y z
N MET A 1 -0.36 -26.85 14.03
CA MET A 1 -0.62 -25.49 14.54
C MET A 1 -0.22 -24.47 13.48
N GLY A 2 -1.19 -23.84 12.81
CA GLY A 2 -0.96 -22.93 11.67
C GLY A 2 -2.27 -22.38 11.08
N GLN A 3 -3.35 -22.39 11.86
CA GLN A 3 -4.71 -22.08 11.41
C GLN A 3 -5.11 -20.62 11.71
N LYS A 4 -4.15 -19.75 12.01
CA LYS A 4 -4.44 -18.34 12.33
C LYS A 4 -4.32 -17.49 11.07
N VAL A 5 -5.42 -16.83 10.70
CA VAL A 5 -5.49 -15.91 9.55
C VAL A 5 -4.77 -14.61 9.88
N ASN A 6 -4.25 -13.91 8.85
CA ASN A 6 -3.70 -12.57 9.03
C ASN A 6 -4.78 -11.62 9.57
N PRO A 7 -4.60 -11.02 10.77
CA PRO A 7 -5.63 -10.19 11.40
C PRO A 7 -5.85 -8.85 10.69
N ILE A 8 -4.91 -8.38 9.87
CA ILE A 8 -5.11 -7.20 9.02
C ILE A 8 -6.04 -7.57 7.89
N GLY A 9 -5.75 -8.67 7.18
CA GLY A 9 -6.55 -9.17 6.07
C GLY A 9 -7.98 -9.50 6.49
N PHE A 10 -8.14 -10.20 7.62
CA PHE A 10 -9.44 -10.57 8.17
C PHE A 10 -10.33 -9.36 8.49
N ARG A 11 -9.76 -8.19 8.75
CA ARG A 11 -10.48 -6.97 9.12
C ARG A 11 -10.58 -5.93 8.01
N LEU A 12 -10.06 -6.23 6.82
CA LEU A 12 -10.21 -5.36 5.65
C LEU A 12 -11.69 -5.23 5.30
N GLY A 13 -12.16 -3.99 5.12
CA GLY A 13 -13.57 -3.71 4.81
C GLY A 13 -14.51 -3.62 6.02
N ILE A 14 -14.04 -4.01 7.22
CA ILE A 14 -14.80 -3.85 8.47
C ILE A 14 -14.31 -2.61 9.23
N ASN A 15 -13.08 -2.68 9.78
CA ASN A 15 -12.48 -1.58 10.55
C ASN A 15 -11.08 -1.18 10.06
N LYS A 16 -10.50 -1.93 9.11
CA LYS A 16 -9.23 -1.57 8.44
C LYS A 16 -9.48 -1.28 6.97
N SER A 17 -8.81 -0.25 6.48
CA SER A 17 -8.86 0.19 5.09
C SER A 17 -7.61 -0.23 4.31
N TRP A 18 -7.74 -0.24 2.98
CA TRP A 18 -6.65 -0.57 2.07
C TRP A 18 -5.51 0.45 2.14
N ASN A 19 -4.28 -0.06 2.02
CA ASN A 19 -3.06 0.76 1.90
C ASN A 19 -2.83 1.29 0.48
N SER A 20 -3.51 0.73 -0.54
CA SER A 20 -3.54 1.29 -1.89
C SER A 20 -5.00 1.49 -2.26
N ARG A 21 -5.40 2.72 -2.62
CA ARG A 21 -6.77 3.10 -2.94
C ARG A 21 -6.81 3.72 -4.31
N TRP A 22 -7.24 2.93 -5.28
CA TRP A 22 -7.42 3.34 -6.66
C TRP A 22 -8.25 2.28 -7.37
N PHE A 23 -8.80 2.64 -8.52
CA PHE A 23 -9.54 1.73 -9.40
C PHE A 23 -8.91 1.77 -10.78
N ALA A 24 -8.76 0.62 -11.41
CA ALA A 24 -8.29 0.52 -12.79
C ALA A 24 -8.96 -0.66 -13.49
N GLY A 25 -9.19 -0.51 -14.79
CA GLY A 25 -9.64 -1.60 -15.65
C GLY A 25 -8.45 -2.43 -16.14
N LYS A 26 -8.15 -2.32 -17.44
CA LYS A 26 -7.10 -3.12 -18.11
C LYS A 26 -5.68 -2.88 -17.57
N GLU A 27 -5.41 -1.70 -16.99
CA GLU A 27 -4.08 -1.30 -16.52
C GLU A 27 -3.75 -1.78 -15.10
N PHE A 28 -4.66 -2.54 -14.45
CA PHE A 28 -4.51 -2.98 -13.07
C PHE A 28 -3.17 -3.66 -12.78
N ALA A 29 -2.74 -4.59 -13.65
CA ALA A 29 -1.48 -5.32 -13.45
C ALA A 29 -0.26 -4.38 -13.48
N GLY A 30 -0.25 -3.39 -14.36
CA GLY A 30 0.81 -2.39 -14.44
C GLY A 30 0.91 -1.54 -13.18
N PHE A 31 -0.24 -1.05 -12.69
CA PHE A 31 -0.28 -0.24 -11.47
C PHE A 31 0.10 -1.02 -10.20
N VAL A 32 -0.25 -2.30 -10.11
CA VAL A 32 0.22 -3.14 -8.99
C VAL A 32 1.74 -3.28 -9.00
N PHE A 33 2.33 -3.50 -10.18
CA PHE A 33 3.78 -3.62 -10.30
C PHE A 33 4.50 -2.31 -9.96
N GLU A 34 3.97 -1.18 -10.43
CA GLU A 34 4.50 0.14 -10.11
C GLU A 34 4.38 0.45 -8.60
N ASP A 35 3.23 0.17 -7.97
CA ASP A 35 3.03 0.34 -6.52
C ASP A 35 4.06 -0.49 -5.72
N PHE A 36 4.37 -1.72 -6.16
CA PHE A 36 5.39 -2.54 -5.53
C PHE A 36 6.79 -1.93 -5.64
N GLN A 37 7.16 -1.42 -6.82
CA GLN A 37 8.45 -0.76 -7.03
C GLN A 37 8.58 0.49 -6.17
N ILE A 38 7.54 1.33 -6.11
CA ILE A 38 7.49 2.54 -5.28
C ILE A 38 7.70 2.18 -3.81
N ARG A 39 6.97 1.18 -3.29
CA ARG A 39 7.11 0.72 -1.89
C ARG A 39 8.52 0.21 -1.61
N LYS A 40 9.11 -0.57 -2.52
CA LYS A 40 10.47 -1.10 -2.39
C LYS A 40 11.51 0.02 -2.37
N PHE A 41 11.37 1.01 -3.25
CA PHE A 41 12.25 2.16 -3.32
C PHE A 41 12.18 3.01 -2.04
N LEU A 42 10.97 3.36 -1.61
CA LEU A 42 10.75 4.17 -0.41
C LEU A 42 11.26 3.47 0.85
N LYS A 43 11.01 2.15 0.99
CA LYS A 43 11.50 1.39 2.15
C LYS A 43 13.02 1.35 2.23
N ARG A 44 13.72 1.28 1.08
CA ARG A 44 15.19 1.35 1.05
C ARG A 44 15.70 2.74 1.43
N LYS A 45 15.10 3.79 0.87
CA LYS A 45 15.54 5.18 1.08
C LYS A 45 15.24 5.69 2.49
N LEU A 46 14.09 5.31 3.04
CA LEU A 46 13.57 5.81 4.32
C LEU A 46 13.75 4.81 5.47
N ASN A 47 14.70 3.87 5.34
CA ASN A 47 14.92 2.83 6.35
C ASN A 47 15.29 3.41 7.73
N GLN A 48 15.99 4.55 7.75
CA GLN A 48 16.36 5.25 8.98
C GLN A 48 15.25 6.16 9.53
N ALA A 49 14.21 6.45 8.73
CA ALA A 49 13.20 7.46 9.05
C ALA A 49 11.97 6.89 9.80
N GLY A 50 12.02 5.64 10.28
CA GLY A 50 10.94 5.08 11.11
C GLY A 50 9.56 5.06 10.43
N VAL A 51 9.51 4.72 9.14
CA VAL A 51 8.24 4.71 8.38
C VAL A 51 7.33 3.58 8.85
N SER A 52 6.16 3.92 9.37
CA SER A 52 5.16 2.97 9.89
C SER A 52 4.21 2.47 8.80
N ARG A 53 3.76 3.36 7.91
CA ARG A 53 2.78 3.03 6.88
C ARG A 53 2.98 3.87 5.63
N ILE A 54 2.77 3.25 4.47
CA ILE A 54 2.76 3.91 3.16
C ILE A 54 1.40 3.67 2.53
N GLU A 55 0.65 4.75 2.32
CA GLU A 55 -0.60 4.74 1.58
C GLU A 55 -0.40 5.31 0.17
N ILE A 56 -0.97 4.64 -0.83
CA ILE A 56 -0.92 5.08 -2.23
C ILE A 56 -2.35 5.32 -2.71
N GLU A 57 -2.64 6.54 -3.11
CA GLU A 57 -3.90 6.93 -3.73
C GLU A 57 -3.63 7.29 -5.19
N ARG A 58 -4.39 6.77 -6.14
CA ARG A 58 -4.29 7.20 -7.54
C ARG A 58 -5.60 7.82 -7.99
N ALA A 59 -5.52 9.03 -8.53
CA ALA A 59 -6.64 9.74 -9.14
C ALA A 59 -6.29 10.02 -10.60
N ALA A 60 -6.91 9.28 -11.53
CA ALA A 60 -6.67 9.33 -12.97
C ALA A 60 -5.18 9.35 -13.35
N ASN A 61 -4.58 10.54 -13.44
CA ASN A 61 -3.20 10.74 -13.87
C ASN A 61 -2.22 11.11 -12.74
N LYS A 62 -2.68 11.16 -11.48
CA LYS A 62 -1.85 11.57 -10.35
C LYS A 62 -1.79 10.49 -9.28
N ALA A 63 -0.57 10.06 -8.96
CA ALA A 63 -0.28 9.25 -7.78
C ALA A 63 0.01 10.17 -6.58
N ARG A 64 -0.73 9.96 -5.49
CA ARG A 64 -0.53 10.58 -4.18
C ARG A 64 0.03 9.52 -3.23
N ILE A 65 1.23 9.76 -2.72
CA ILE A 65 1.88 8.87 -1.77
C ILE A 65 1.85 9.56 -0.41
N LYS A 66 1.17 8.96 0.55
CA LYS A 66 1.13 9.40 1.95
C LYS A 66 2.05 8.51 2.77
N ILE A 67 3.01 9.13 3.44
CA ILE A 67 3.99 8.44 4.28
C ILE A 67 3.67 8.81 5.73
N TYR A 68 3.44 7.80 6.54
CA TYR A 68 3.22 7.95 7.97
C TYR A 68 4.52 7.54 8.68
N THR A 69 5.11 8.50 9.38
CA THR A 69 6.30 8.32 10.23
C THR A 69 5.91 8.45 11.69
N ALA A 70 6.74 7.89 12.58
CA ALA A 70 6.60 8.07 14.03
C ALA A 70 7.05 9.47 14.48
#